data_AF-A0A3B8WX69-F1
#
_entry.id   AF-A0A3B8WX69-F1
#
_cell.length_a   1.000
_cell.length_b   1.000
_cell.length_c   1.000
_cell.angle_alpha   90.00
_cell.angle_beta   90.00
_cell.angle_gamma   90.00
#
_symmetry.space_group_name_H-M   'P 1'
#
loop_
_entity.id
_entity.type
_entity.pdbx_description
1 polymer ?
#
loop_
_entity_poly.entity_id
_entity_poly.type
_entity_poly.pdbx_seq_one_letter_code
_entity_poly.pdbx_strand_id
1 'polypeptide(L)'
;MIHTFAPINPARPRFENGSLRADQFKDGYFGSSRALDESRHVYLQGNRLAERFHSNYQFTVGELGFGTGVNFLLTCQLWREIRGSSGRLDYLAVEKHPISSDQLGEIHRLWPELRSDSARLLHVYPTLTPGCHRIVFEAGSITLTLLWGDATEQL
;
A
#
# COMPACT_ATOMS: atom_id res chain seq x y z
N MET A 1 -26.86 -14.88 -9.50
CA MET A 1 -26.06 -15.61 -8.49
C MET A 1 -25.67 -14.57 -7.45
N ILE A 2 -26.10 -14.71 -6.19
CA ILE A 2 -25.73 -13.75 -5.16
C ILE A 2 -24.29 -14.11 -4.79
N HIS A 3 -23.31 -13.33 -5.23
CA HIS A 3 -21.94 -13.47 -4.73
C HIS A 3 -21.97 -13.09 -3.26
N THR A 4 -22.02 -14.09 -2.39
CA THR A 4 -21.85 -13.89 -0.95
C THR A 4 -20.41 -13.46 -0.75
N PHE A 5 -20.18 -12.18 -0.43
CA PHE A 5 -18.85 -11.71 -0.09
C PHE A 5 -18.40 -12.41 1.19
N ALA A 6 -17.33 -13.20 1.11
CA ALA A 6 -16.72 -13.80 2.30
C ALA A 6 -16.23 -12.67 3.21
N PRO A 7 -16.47 -12.73 4.54
CA PRO A 7 -15.96 -11.73 5.47
C PRO A 7 -14.44 -11.61 5.37
N ILE A 8 -13.94 -10.37 5.42
CA ILE A 8 -12.49 -10.15 5.51
C ILE A 8 -11.98 -10.70 6.84
N ASN A 9 -10.92 -11.49 6.77
CA ASN A 9 -10.13 -11.89 7.93
C ASN A 9 -8.83 -11.09 7.97
N PRO A 10 -8.70 -10.08 8.84
CA PRO A 10 -7.53 -9.21 8.87
C PRO A 10 -6.25 -9.97 9.23
N ALA A 11 -5.13 -9.57 8.63
CA ALA A 11 -3.82 -10.01 9.10
C ALA A 11 -3.54 -9.39 10.48
N ARG A 12 -2.83 -10.14 11.34
CA ARG A 12 -2.41 -9.70 12.68
C ARG A 12 -0.90 -9.85 12.84
N PRO A 13 -0.11 -9.04 12.13
CA PRO A 13 1.33 -9.16 12.19
C PRO A 13 1.90 -8.78 13.57
N ARG A 14 2.91 -9.52 14.02
CA ARG A 14 3.63 -9.30 15.27
C ARG A 14 5.10 -9.03 14.98
N PHE A 15 5.71 -8.20 15.81
CA PHE A 15 7.16 -7.99 15.76
C PHE A 15 7.87 -9.14 16.47
N GLU A 16 8.65 -9.89 15.71
CA GLU A 16 9.47 -10.99 16.20
C GLU A 16 10.89 -10.84 15.65
N ASN A 17 11.90 -10.81 16.52
CA ASN A 17 13.32 -10.73 16.15
C ASN A 17 13.64 -9.56 15.17
N GLY A 18 13.00 -8.41 15.36
CA GLY A 18 13.19 -7.21 14.53
C GLY A 18 12.46 -7.23 13.18
N SER A 19 11.71 -8.29 12.89
CA SER A 19 10.92 -8.45 11.67
C SER A 19 9.43 -8.49 11.97
N LEU A 20 8.63 -7.95 11.06
CA LEU A 20 7.17 -8.02 11.18
C LEU A 20 6.72 -9.35 10.56
N ARG A 21 6.01 -10.21 11.29
CA ARG A 21 5.55 -11.51 10.78
C ARG A 21 4.07 -11.66 11.04
N ALA A 22 3.30 -12.17 10.10
CA ALA A 22 1.94 -12.63 10.41
C ALA A 22 1.90 -14.15 10.34
N ASP A 23 1.25 -14.75 11.34
CA ASP A 23 1.11 -16.20 11.50
C ASP A 23 0.54 -16.91 10.26
N GLN A 24 -0.21 -16.18 9.43
CA GLN A 24 -0.88 -16.68 8.24
C GLN A 24 0.06 -16.79 7.02
N PHE A 25 1.23 -16.15 7.06
CA PHE A 25 2.20 -16.12 5.96
C PHE A 25 3.54 -16.69 6.43
N LYS A 26 4.08 -17.65 5.66
CA LYS A 26 5.40 -18.24 5.95
C LYS A 26 6.53 -17.23 5.71
N ASP A 27 6.31 -16.31 4.78
CA ASP A 27 7.18 -15.19 4.50
C ASP A 27 6.71 -13.99 5.34
N GLY A 28 7.60 -13.43 6.16
CA GLY A 28 7.26 -12.27 7.00
C GLY A 28 6.99 -11.01 6.15
N TYR A 29 6.45 -9.98 6.79
CA TYR A 29 6.49 -8.63 6.26
C TYR A 29 7.91 -8.04 6.40
N PHE A 30 8.28 -7.10 5.52
CA PHE A 30 9.59 -6.47 5.50
C PHE A 30 10.00 -5.91 6.88
N GLY A 31 11.25 -6.15 7.30
CA GLY A 31 11.76 -5.82 8.63
C GLY A 31 11.89 -4.32 8.88
N SER A 32 11.42 -3.86 10.04
CA SER A 32 11.13 -2.47 10.42
C SER A 32 12.03 -1.36 9.83
N SER A 33 13.35 -1.40 10.03
CA SER A 33 14.27 -0.34 9.59
C SER A 33 14.82 -0.53 8.17
N ARG A 34 14.92 -1.78 7.69
CA ARG A 34 15.39 -2.10 6.33
C ARG A 34 14.27 -2.11 5.31
N ALA A 35 13.00 -2.19 5.75
CA ALA A 35 11.84 -2.29 4.88
C ALA A 35 11.76 -1.14 3.88
N LEU A 36 12.13 0.07 4.29
CA LEU A 36 12.12 1.25 3.42
C LEU A 36 13.18 1.13 2.33
N ASP A 37 14.42 0.82 2.70
CA ASP A 37 15.53 0.70 1.76
C ASP A 37 15.35 -0.49 0.81
N GLU A 38 14.84 -1.61 1.32
CA GLU A 38 14.49 -2.77 0.53
C GLU A 38 13.35 -2.47 -0.44
N SER A 39 12.28 -1.79 0.01
CA SER A 39 11.19 -1.37 -0.88
C SER A 39 11.68 -0.37 -1.93
N ARG A 40 12.54 0.58 -1.58
CA ARG A 40 13.18 1.48 -2.55
C ARG A 40 13.96 0.70 -3.60
N HIS A 41 14.75 -0.28 -3.17
CA HIS A 41 15.61 -1.04 -4.08
C HIS A 41 14.84 -2.04 -4.94
N VAL A 42 14.07 -2.93 -4.31
CA VAL A 42 13.36 -4.01 -5.00
C VAL A 42 12.13 -3.49 -5.75
N TYR A 43 11.36 -2.61 -5.12
CA TYR A 43 10.09 -2.16 -5.69
C TYR A 43 10.26 -0.93 -6.58
N LEU A 44 10.78 0.20 -6.06
CA LEU A 44 10.89 1.44 -6.86
C LEU A 44 11.96 1.33 -7.95
N GLN A 45 13.20 1.00 -7.57
CA GLN A 45 14.32 0.90 -8.52
C GLN A 45 14.16 -0.32 -9.43
N GLY A 46 13.74 -1.47 -8.88
CA GLY A 46 13.48 -2.68 -9.68
C GLY A 46 12.45 -2.47 -10.80
N ASN A 47 11.45 -1.60 -10.58
CA ASN A 47 10.47 -1.23 -11.62
C ASN A 47 10.85 0.03 -12.43
N ARG A 48 12.00 0.65 -12.14
CA ARG A 48 12.47 1.90 -12.76
C ARG A 48 11.41 3.00 -12.72
N LEU A 49 10.76 3.15 -11.55
CA LEU A 49 9.61 4.03 -11.43
C LEU A 49 10.00 5.49 -11.60
N ALA A 50 11.18 5.92 -11.14
CA ALA A 50 11.63 7.29 -11.29
C ALA A 50 11.72 7.69 -12.77
N GLU A 51 12.38 6.87 -13.59
CA GLU A 51 12.54 7.11 -15.03
C GLU A 51 11.18 7.11 -15.75
N ARG A 52 10.34 6.13 -15.42
CA ARG A 52 9.00 6.02 -16.02
C ARG A 52 8.10 7.18 -15.62
N PHE A 53 8.20 7.64 -14.37
CA PHE A 53 7.46 8.80 -13.90
C PHE A 53 7.89 10.04 -14.65
N HIS A 54 9.19 10.28 -14.91
CA HIS A 54 9.65 11.43 -15.70
C HIS A 54 9.06 11.49 -17.11
N SER A 55 8.78 10.35 -17.74
CA SER A 55 8.25 10.29 -19.10
C SER A 55 6.72 10.29 -19.21
N ASN A 56 5.98 10.06 -18.11
CA ASN A 56 4.53 9.87 -18.16
C ASN A 56 3.77 10.84 -17.24
N TYR A 57 2.81 11.61 -17.77
CA TYR A 57 1.96 12.50 -16.96
C TYR A 57 0.84 11.74 -16.23
N GLN A 58 0.48 10.55 -16.73
CA GLN A 58 -0.45 9.64 -16.09
C GLN A 58 0.20 8.29 -15.97
N PHE A 59 0.08 7.64 -14.80
CA PHE A 59 0.72 6.36 -14.57
C PHE A 59 -0.13 5.47 -13.67
N THR A 60 -0.15 4.17 -13.96
CA THR A 60 -0.87 3.20 -13.15
C THR A 60 0.09 2.15 -12.60
N VAL A 61 -0.05 1.88 -11.30
CA VAL A 61 0.65 0.81 -10.58
C VAL A 61 -0.37 -0.23 -10.15
N GLY A 62 -0.07 -1.51 -10.39
CA GLY A 62 -0.84 -2.64 -9.88
C GLY A 62 0.03 -3.46 -8.93
N GLU A 63 -0.48 -3.73 -7.73
CA GLU A 63 0.21 -4.48 -6.68
C GLU A 63 -0.65 -5.69 -6.22
N LEU A 64 0.00 -6.84 -6.07
CA LEU A 64 -0.59 -8.01 -5.42
C LEU A 64 -0.09 -8.04 -3.97
N GLY A 65 -1.02 -7.86 -3.03
CA GLY A 65 -0.74 -7.69 -1.61
C GLY A 65 -0.42 -6.24 -1.28
N PHE A 66 -1.35 -5.55 -0.63
CA PHE A 66 -1.12 -4.19 -0.13
C PHE A 66 -0.26 -4.20 1.14
N GLY A 67 -0.43 -5.23 1.98
CA GLY A 67 0.30 -5.43 3.22
C GLY A 67 0.28 -4.19 4.12
N THR A 68 1.47 -3.65 4.39
CA THR A 68 1.66 -2.46 5.21
C THR A 68 1.43 -1.15 4.44
N GLY A 69 1.23 -1.19 3.12
CA GLY A 69 1.12 -0.01 2.27
C GLY A 69 2.43 0.75 2.07
N VAL A 70 3.58 0.22 2.51
CA VAL A 70 4.89 0.92 2.41
C VAL A 70 5.26 1.24 0.96
N ASN A 71 5.00 0.31 0.04
CA ASN A 71 5.25 0.51 -1.39
C ASN A 71 4.39 1.64 -1.95
N PHE A 72 3.10 1.70 -1.59
CA PHE A 72 2.21 2.79 -1.96
C PHE A 72 2.70 4.14 -1.44
N LEU A 73 3.06 4.23 -0.15
CA LEU A 73 3.54 5.48 0.47
C LEU A 73 4.81 6.00 -0.21
N LEU A 74 5.79 5.12 -0.44
CA LEU A 74 7.04 5.44 -1.15
C LEU A 74 6.78 5.82 -2.63
N THR A 75 5.83 5.15 -3.29
CA THR A 75 5.44 5.48 -4.66
C THR A 75 4.82 6.88 -4.73
N CYS A 76 3.94 7.23 -3.79
CA CYS A 76 3.33 8.57 -3.71
C CYS A 76 4.40 9.64 -3.48
N GLN A 77 5.36 9.38 -2.60
CA GLN A 77 6.47 10.28 -2.36
C GLN A 77 7.27 10.55 -3.64
N LEU A 78 7.70 9.49 -4.33
CA LEU A 78 8.45 9.61 -5.57
C LEU A 78 7.64 10.31 -6.68
N TRP A 79 6.34 10.02 -6.78
CA TRP A 79 5.47 10.68 -7.75
C TRP A 79 5.39 12.19 -7.50
N ARG A 80 5.17 12.61 -6.25
CA ARG A 80 5.16 14.03 -5.88
C ARG A 80 6.48 14.73 -6.17
N GLU A 81 7.60 14.07 -5.90
CA GLU A 81 8.94 14.63 -6.17
C GLU A 81 9.16 14.89 -7.67
N ILE A 82 8.63 14.04 -8.54
CA ILE A 82 8.85 14.12 -10.00
C ILE A 82 7.77 14.93 -10.73
N ARG A 83 6.52 14.87 -10.28
CA ARG A 83 5.35 15.44 -10.97
C ARG A 83 4.64 16.55 -10.21
N GLY A 84 4.77 16.60 -8.89
CA GLY A 84 3.92 17.42 -8.05
C GLY A 84 2.43 17.16 -8.36
N SER A 85 1.67 18.23 -8.54
CA SER A 85 0.24 18.17 -8.90
C SER A 85 -0.04 18.15 -10.41
N SER A 86 0.99 18.14 -11.26
CA SER A 86 0.84 18.23 -12.72
C SER A 86 0.47 16.90 -13.40
N GLY A 87 0.57 15.79 -12.66
CA GLY A 87 0.31 14.46 -13.17
C GLY A 87 -0.71 13.69 -12.33
N ARG A 88 -1.15 12.55 -12.85
CA ARG A 88 -2.06 11.61 -12.20
C ARG A 88 -1.42 10.24 -11.97
N LEU A 89 -1.44 9.77 -10.72
CA LEU A 89 -1.08 8.42 -10.33
C LEU A 89 -2.35 7.65 -9.93
N ASP A 90 -2.61 6.52 -10.58
CA ASP A 90 -3.58 5.54 -10.11
C ASP A 90 -2.82 4.34 -9.53
N TYR A 91 -3.07 4.01 -8.26
CA TYR A 91 -2.48 2.86 -7.58
C TYR A 91 -3.58 1.86 -7.26
N LEU A 92 -3.43 0.63 -7.71
CA LEU A 92 -4.35 -0.47 -7.50
C LEU A 92 -3.64 -1.54 -6.68
N ALA A 93 -4.23 -1.95 -5.55
CA ALA A 93 -3.73 -3.08 -4.80
C ALA A 93 -4.87 -4.04 -4.43
N VAL A 94 -4.59 -5.33 -4.56
CA VAL A 94 -5.51 -6.38 -4.12
C VAL A 94 -4.92 -7.05 -2.87
N GLU A 95 -5.71 -7.13 -1.80
CA GLU A 95 -5.26 -7.65 -0.51
C GLU A 95 -6.30 -8.58 0.09
N LYS A 96 -5.89 -9.82 0.36
CA LYS A 96 -6.76 -10.85 0.93
C LYS A 96 -6.91 -10.70 2.44
N HIS A 97 -5.86 -10.25 3.11
CA HIS A 97 -5.77 -10.16 4.57
C HIS A 97 -5.29 -8.76 4.98
N PRO A 98 -6.09 -7.70 4.80
CA PRO A 98 -5.68 -6.34 5.13
C PRO A 98 -5.39 -6.20 6.62
N ILE A 99 -4.40 -5.36 6.95
CA ILE A 99 -4.06 -5.00 8.32
C ILE A 99 -5.01 -3.89 8.78
N SER A 100 -5.45 -3.94 10.04
CA SER A 100 -6.30 -2.89 10.62
C SER A 100 -5.59 -1.53 10.65
N SER A 101 -6.37 -0.44 10.52
CA SER A 101 -5.84 0.94 10.59
C SER A 101 -5.02 1.18 11.87
N ASP A 102 -5.51 0.72 13.03
CA ASP A 102 -4.82 0.88 14.31
C ASP A 102 -3.43 0.22 14.27
N GLN A 103 -3.37 -1.02 13.79
CA GLN A 103 -2.13 -1.78 13.69
C GLN A 103 -1.17 -1.22 12.63
N LEU A 104 -1.69 -0.72 11.49
CA LEU A 104 -0.89 0.05 10.53
C LEU A 104 -0.29 1.30 11.19
N GLY A 105 -1.06 2.01 12.01
CA GLY A 105 -0.57 3.13 12.81
C GLY A 105 0.60 2.76 13.71
N GLU A 106 0.59 1.57 14.30
CA GLU A 106 1.72 1.07 15.10
C GLU A 106 2.95 0.78 14.24
N ILE A 107 2.76 0.09 13.11
CA ILE A 107 3.83 -0.26 12.18
C ILE A 107 4.46 1.00 11.59
N HIS A 108 3.65 1.96 11.15
CA HIS A 108 4.12 3.18 10.49
C HIS A 108 4.92 4.09 11.42
N ARG A 109 4.81 3.95 12.75
CA ARG A 109 5.69 4.66 13.71
C ARG A 109 7.18 4.32 13.51
N LEU A 110 7.48 3.19 12.87
CA LEU A 110 8.83 2.77 12.54
C LEU A 110 9.42 3.51 11.33
N TRP A 111 8.59 4.26 10.59
CA TRP A 111 8.99 5.03 9.42
C TRP A 111 8.73 6.52 9.62
N PRO A 112 9.52 7.21 10.47
CA PRO A 112 9.32 8.64 10.72
C PRO A 112 9.34 9.50 9.45
N GLU A 113 10.11 9.10 8.44
CA GLU A 113 10.16 9.77 7.13
C GLU A 113 8.81 9.75 6.38
N LEU A 114 7.98 8.73 6.59
CA LEU A 114 6.66 8.60 5.96
C LEU A 114 5.52 9.10 6.85
N ARG A 115 5.81 9.74 7.99
CA ARG A 115 4.81 10.10 9.00
C ARG A 115 3.64 10.90 8.43
N SER A 116 3.92 11.88 7.58
CA SER A 116 2.89 12.75 6.98
C SER A 116 1.98 11.98 6.03
N ASP A 117 2.55 11.13 5.18
CA ASP A 117 1.80 10.32 4.22
C ASP A 117 1.01 9.21 4.92
N SER A 118 1.63 8.56 5.90
CA SER A 118 0.99 7.61 6.79
C SER A 118 -0.24 8.23 7.48
N ALA A 119 -0.12 9.42 8.07
CA ALA A 119 -1.24 10.08 8.72
C ALA A 119 -2.40 10.36 7.75
N ARG A 120 -2.09 10.77 6.51
CA ARG A 120 -3.10 10.98 5.47
C ARG A 120 -3.80 9.67 5.11
N LEU A 121 -3.05 8.60 4.88
CA LEU A 121 -3.61 7.28 4.57
C LEU A 121 -4.50 6.78 5.70
N LEU A 122 -4.01 6.80 6.94
CA LEU A 122 -4.72 6.31 8.13
C LEU A 122 -6.01 7.09 8.40
N HIS A 123 -6.03 8.39 8.12
CA HIS A 123 -7.22 9.22 8.30
C HIS A 123 -8.40 8.79 7.43
N VAL A 124 -8.11 8.30 6.23
CA VAL A 124 -9.12 7.85 5.26
C VAL A 124 -9.05 6.34 5.04
N TYR A 125 -8.35 5.61 5.91
CA TYR A 125 -8.17 4.19 5.73
C TYR A 125 -9.53 3.51 5.89
N PRO A 126 -9.98 2.78 4.88
CA PRO A 126 -11.34 2.32 4.82
C PRO A 126 -11.59 1.14 5.76
N THR A 127 -12.86 0.90 6.05
CA THR A 127 -13.30 -0.26 6.82
C THR A 127 -12.98 -1.55 6.10
N LEU A 128 -12.64 -2.61 6.84
CA LEU A 128 -12.25 -3.91 6.27
C LEU A 128 -13.47 -4.72 5.79
N THR A 129 -14.22 -4.16 4.86
CA THR A 129 -15.45 -4.72 4.28
C THR A 129 -15.19 -5.13 2.83
N PRO A 130 -15.44 -6.38 2.42
CA PRO A 130 -15.07 -6.88 1.09
C PRO A 130 -15.48 -5.96 -0.07
N GLY A 131 -14.68 -5.96 -1.13
CA GLY A 131 -14.95 -5.21 -2.36
C GLY A 131 -13.93 -4.13 -2.66
N CYS A 132 -14.34 -3.15 -3.46
CA CYS A 132 -13.48 -2.12 -4.04
C CYS A 132 -13.68 -0.76 -3.37
N HIS A 133 -12.56 -0.13 -2.99
CA HIS A 133 -12.55 1.08 -2.20
C HIS A 133 -11.57 2.07 -2.78
N ARG A 134 -12.11 3.19 -3.24
CA ARG A 134 -11.36 4.21 -3.95
C ARG A 134 -11.17 5.43 -3.08
N ILE A 135 -9.91 5.83 -2.91
CA ILE A 135 -9.48 6.91 -2.04
C ILE A 135 -8.70 7.90 -2.91
N VAL A 136 -9.14 9.16 -2.88
CA VAL A 136 -8.54 10.22 -3.69
C VAL A 136 -7.74 11.15 -2.79
N PHE A 137 -6.49 11.40 -3.15
CA PHE A 137 -5.59 12.32 -2.48
C PHE A 137 -5.29 13.52 -3.39
N GLU A 138 -4.80 14.61 -2.78
CA GLU A 138 -4.13 15.71 -3.51
C GLU A 138 -4.99 16.29 -4.65
N ALA A 139 -6.28 16.53 -4.39
CA ALA A 139 -7.25 17.03 -5.37
C ALA A 139 -7.34 16.19 -6.67
N GLY A 140 -7.01 14.90 -6.62
CA GLY A 140 -7.12 13.98 -7.74
C GLY A 140 -5.80 13.58 -8.40
N SER A 141 -4.66 14.15 -8.02
CA SER A 141 -3.36 13.76 -8.59
C SER A 141 -2.92 12.37 -8.17
N ILE A 142 -3.42 11.83 -7.06
CA ILE A 142 -3.17 10.46 -6.63
C ILE A 142 -4.49 9.79 -6.27
N THR A 143 -4.75 8.61 -6.84
CA THR A 143 -5.88 7.78 -6.45
C THR A 143 -5.40 6.39 -6.05
N LEU A 144 -5.77 5.95 -4.85
CA LEU A 144 -5.58 4.58 -4.38
C LEU A 144 -6.90 3.81 -4.55
N THR A 145 -6.83 2.62 -5.13
CA THR A 145 -7.93 1.67 -5.21
C THR A 145 -7.51 0.39 -4.49
N LEU A 146 -8.17 0.09 -3.39
CA LEU A 146 -7.96 -1.11 -2.57
C LEU A 146 -9.08 -2.10 -2.85
N LEU A 147 -8.72 -3.31 -3.25
CA LEU A 147 -9.64 -4.43 -3.38
C LEU A 147 -9.37 -5.39 -2.23
N TRP A 148 -10.30 -5.50 -1.27
CA TRP A 148 -10.19 -6.54 -0.25
C TRP A 148 -10.91 -7.80 -0.69
N GLY A 149 -10.13 -8.86 -0.84
CA GLY A 149 -10.58 -10.14 -1.36
C GLY A 149 -9.43 -10.93 -1.98
N ASP A 150 -9.75 -12.13 -2.46
CA ASP A 150 -8.79 -12.97 -3.16
C ASP A 150 -8.53 -12.42 -4.57
N ALA A 151 -7.26 -12.25 -4.95
CA ALA A 151 -6.90 -11.74 -6.27
C ALA A 151 -7.43 -12.61 -7.42
N THR A 152 -7.60 -13.92 -7.22
CA THR A 152 -8.14 -14.83 -8.23
C THR A 152 -9.65 -14.69 -8.46
N GLU A 153 -10.34 -14.02 -7.54
CA GLU A 153 -11.79 -13.76 -7.62
C GLU A 153 -12.11 -12.31 -7.98
N GLN A 154 -11.11 -11.41 -7.93
CA GLN A 154 -11.29 -9.96 -8.06
C GLN A 154 -10.66 -9.37 -9.34
N LEU A 155 -9.84 -10.16 -10.06
CA LEU A 155 -9.21 -9.80 -11.34
C LEU A 155 -9.63 -10.78 -12.43
#